data_AF-A0A957FRP1-F1
#
_entry.id   AF-A0A957FRP1-F1
#
_cell.length_a   1.000
_cell.length_b   1.000
_cell.length_c   1.000
_cell.angle_alpha   90.00
_cell.angle_beta   90.00
_cell.angle_gamma   90.00
#
_symmetry.space_group_name_H-M   'P 1'
#
loop_
_entity.id
_entity.type
_entity.pdbx_description
1 polymer ?
#
loop_
_entity_poly.entity_id
_entity_poly.type
_entity_poly.pdbx_seq_one_letter_code
_entity_poly.pdbx_strand_id
1 'polypeptide(L)'
;MKRILLLITVVLVGLLAFLWLWPLNLGRINDIAATSRPAQSYEEALAREDNLPGDGFEGDMTVLNPVCPTQIRTHGQPTERVIVFFHGYTTCPAQFNLLADELFAHGHNILSVRLPRHGYQDRLTDDLQNMTAEELAETATEAVDIARGLGTSVTVVGFSTGGTMASWLAQTRADVDKAVIISPFYGLEMFPGWTSRPVATLTLTLPNWYMWWNTAVEDNDPNSPP
;
A
#
# COMPACT_ATOMS: atom_id res chain seq x y z
N MET A 1 9.05 42.56 -25.40
CA MET A 1 9.06 41.10 -25.68
C MET A 1 10.20 40.36 -24.98
N LYS A 2 11.49 40.64 -25.25
CA LYS A 2 12.63 39.92 -24.62
C LYS A 2 12.67 39.95 -23.08
N ARG A 3 12.36 41.10 -22.45
CA ARG A 3 12.31 41.23 -20.98
C ARG A 3 11.17 40.42 -20.34
N ILE A 4 10.03 40.32 -21.04
CA ILE A 4 8.87 39.54 -20.58
C ILE A 4 9.17 38.05 -20.66
N LEU A 5 9.76 37.60 -21.78
CA LEU A 5 10.18 36.21 -21.95
C LEU A 5 11.21 35.80 -20.89
N LEU A 6 12.22 36.65 -20.63
CA LEU A 6 13.21 36.41 -19.57
C LEU A 6 12.55 36.28 -18.19
N LEU A 7 11.61 37.16 -17.86
CA LEU A 7 10.89 37.10 -16.59
C LEU A 7 10.11 35.80 -16.44
N ILE A 8 9.36 35.39 -17.48
CA ILE A 8 8.61 34.11 -17.49
C ILE A 8 9.56 32.94 -17.27
N THR A 9 10.70 32.90 -17.97
CA THR A 9 11.69 31.84 -17.81
C THR A 9 12.24 31.78 -16.39
N VAL A 10 12.61 32.92 -15.78
CA VAL A 10 13.10 32.97 -14.40
C VAL A 10 12.06 32.45 -13.41
N VAL A 11 10.79 32.82 -13.60
CA VAL A 11 9.69 32.34 -12.75
C VAL A 11 9.50 30.83 -12.88
N LEU A 12 9.48 30.28 -14.09
CA LEU A 12 9.32 28.85 -14.32
C LEU A 12 10.47 28.02 -13.75
N VAL A 13 11.71 28.48 -13.92
CA VAL A 13 12.89 27.83 -13.34
C VAL A 13 12.86 27.91 -11.81
N GLY A 14 12.48 29.06 -11.26
CA GLY A 14 12.31 29.24 -9.82
C GLY A 14 11.25 28.31 -9.22
N LEU A 15 10.09 28.19 -9.88
CA LEU A 15 9.02 27.27 -9.47
C LEU A 15 9.47 25.81 -9.54
N LEU A 16 10.15 25.42 -10.62
CA LEU A 16 10.66 24.06 -10.75
C LEU A 16 11.70 23.73 -9.67
N ALA A 17 12.62 24.66 -9.40
CA ALA A 17 13.60 24.52 -8.32
C ALA A 17 12.93 24.43 -6.95
N PHE A 18 11.89 25.24 -6.72
CA PHE A 18 11.08 25.18 -5.51
C PHE A 18 10.43 23.81 -5.34
N LEU A 19 9.74 23.28 -6.36
CA LEU A 19 9.09 21.97 -6.31
C LEU A 19 10.10 20.82 -6.10
N TRP A 20 11.31 20.97 -6.64
CA TRP A 20 12.41 20.02 -6.42
C TRP A 20 12.97 20.08 -5.00
N LEU A 21 13.18 21.27 -4.46
CA LEU A 21 13.87 21.46 -3.18
C LEU A 21 12.91 21.45 -1.98
N TRP A 22 11.59 21.49 -2.22
CA TRP A 22 10.59 21.42 -1.16
C TRP A 22 10.74 20.12 -0.35
N PRO A 23 10.72 20.20 1.00
CA PRO A 23 10.83 19.02 1.84
C PRO A 23 9.54 18.19 1.75
N LEU A 24 9.67 16.93 1.32
CA LEU A 24 8.57 15.97 1.31
C LEU A 24 8.31 15.35 2.69
N ASN A 25 9.11 15.70 3.71
CA ASN A 25 8.99 15.21 5.09
C ASN A 25 8.89 13.67 5.23
N LEU A 26 9.56 12.92 4.36
CA LEU A 26 9.57 11.45 4.35
C LEU A 26 10.25 10.80 5.58
N GLY A 27 10.71 11.59 6.54
CA GLY A 27 11.39 11.10 7.75
C GLY A 27 10.51 10.11 8.52
N ARG A 28 9.23 10.44 8.72
CA ARG A 28 8.29 9.59 9.45
C ARG A 28 8.15 8.19 8.84
N ILE A 29 8.05 8.10 7.50
CA ILE A 29 7.96 6.82 6.79
C ILE A 29 9.22 5.97 7.03
N ASN A 30 10.40 6.58 6.98
CA ASN A 30 11.65 5.85 7.26
C ASN A 30 11.74 5.38 8.73
N ASP A 31 11.27 6.21 9.66
CA ASP A 31 11.27 5.88 11.10
C ASP A 31 10.32 4.72 11.43
N ILE A 32 9.21 4.58 10.70
CA ILE A 32 8.25 3.48 10.90
C ILE A 32 8.93 2.11 10.70
N ALA A 33 9.67 1.92 9.59
CA ALA A 33 10.38 0.66 9.38
C ALA A 33 11.50 0.43 10.42
N ALA A 34 12.21 1.50 10.79
CA ALA A 34 13.29 1.45 11.78
C ALA A 34 12.80 1.11 13.21
N THR A 35 11.52 1.36 13.50
CA THR A 35 10.90 1.08 14.80
C THR A 35 10.06 -0.20 14.83
N SER A 36 10.21 -1.05 13.81
CA SER A 36 9.57 -2.37 13.71
C SER A 36 9.80 -3.24 14.96
N ARG A 37 8.79 -4.07 15.28
CA ARG A 37 8.76 -4.96 16.45
C ARG A 37 8.28 -6.35 16.04
N PRO A 38 9.14 -7.14 15.36
CA PRO A 38 8.81 -8.50 14.95
C PRO A 38 8.21 -9.33 16.09
N ALA A 39 7.09 -10.00 15.83
CA ALA A 39 6.50 -10.94 16.77
C ALA A 39 7.51 -12.05 17.10
N GLN A 40 7.64 -12.36 18.38
CA GLN A 40 8.63 -13.30 18.91
C GLN A 40 8.08 -14.73 18.99
N SER A 41 6.75 -14.90 18.87
CA SER A 41 6.11 -16.21 18.85
C SER A 41 4.91 -16.26 17.90
N TYR A 42 4.47 -17.48 17.62
CA TYR A 42 3.28 -17.76 16.82
C TYR A 42 2.01 -17.20 17.48
N GLU A 43 1.89 -17.37 18.80
CA GLU A 43 0.77 -16.88 19.60
C GLU A 43 0.74 -15.36 19.63
N GLU A 44 1.92 -14.71 19.75
CA GLU A 44 2.01 -13.25 19.68
C GLU A 44 1.60 -12.73 18.30
N ALA A 45 2.01 -13.41 17.22
CA ALA A 45 1.62 -13.02 15.87
C ALA A 45 0.10 -13.10 15.67
N LEU A 46 -0.55 -14.18 16.12
CA LEU A 46 -2.00 -14.32 16.03
C LEU A 46 -2.74 -13.30 16.92
N ALA A 47 -2.21 -12.98 18.09
CA ALA A 47 -2.82 -11.99 18.99
C ALA A 47 -2.76 -10.55 18.44
N ARG A 48 -1.94 -10.30 17.43
CA ARG A 48 -1.79 -8.99 16.77
C ARG A 48 -2.64 -8.85 15.51
N GLU A 49 -3.46 -9.84 15.15
CA GLU A 49 -4.34 -9.76 13.97
C GLU A 49 -5.20 -8.48 13.95
N ASP A 50 -5.73 -8.09 15.11
CA ASP A 50 -6.57 -6.89 15.28
C ASP A 50 -5.80 -5.56 15.10
N ASN A 51 -4.46 -5.59 15.04
CA ASN A 51 -3.66 -4.41 14.70
C ASN A 51 -3.69 -4.08 13.20
N LEU A 52 -4.07 -5.05 12.36
CA LEU A 52 -4.21 -4.84 10.92
C LEU A 52 -5.62 -4.34 10.57
N PRO A 53 -5.78 -3.61 9.45
CA PRO A 53 -7.09 -3.17 9.01
C PRO A 53 -8.06 -4.36 8.81
N GLY A 54 -9.06 -4.48 9.68
CA GLY A 54 -10.08 -5.54 9.67
C GLY A 54 -11.49 -5.01 9.89
N ASP A 55 -12.43 -5.89 10.22
CA ASP A 55 -13.81 -5.54 10.59
C ASP A 55 -13.80 -4.72 11.90
N GLY A 56 -14.12 -3.43 11.82
CA GLY A 56 -14.20 -2.52 12.99
C GLY A 56 -12.96 -1.65 13.25
N PHE A 57 -11.94 -1.67 12.39
CA PHE A 57 -10.72 -0.85 12.52
C PHE A 57 -10.98 0.67 12.35
N GLU A 58 -11.97 1.04 11.55
CA GLU A 58 -12.37 2.43 11.29
C GLU A 58 -13.82 2.61 11.78
N GLY A 59 -13.98 3.28 12.92
CA GLY A 59 -15.24 3.36 13.66
C GLY A 59 -16.50 3.57 12.81
N ASP A 60 -17.39 2.58 12.85
CA ASP A 60 -18.86 2.67 12.77
C ASP A 60 -19.54 3.44 11.62
N MET A 61 -18.94 3.60 10.43
CA MET A 61 -19.66 4.24 9.31
C MET A 61 -19.80 3.45 8.01
N THR A 62 -19.07 2.34 7.82
CA THR A 62 -19.21 1.53 6.60
C THR A 62 -18.92 0.05 6.88
N VAL A 63 -19.88 -0.80 6.52
CA VAL A 63 -19.72 -2.26 6.52
C VAL A 63 -18.64 -2.64 5.50
N LEU A 64 -17.73 -3.56 5.84
CA LEU A 64 -16.77 -4.10 4.87
C LEU A 64 -17.45 -5.10 3.94
N ASN A 65 -16.99 -5.16 2.70
CA ASN A 65 -17.35 -6.24 1.79
C ASN A 65 -16.82 -7.57 2.38
N PRO A 66 -17.64 -8.64 2.51
CA PRO A 66 -17.25 -9.88 3.22
C PRO A 66 -15.98 -10.57 2.73
N VAL A 67 -15.52 -10.33 1.49
CA VAL A 67 -14.29 -10.92 0.94
C VAL A 67 -13.05 -10.06 1.15
N CYS A 68 -13.21 -8.87 1.73
CA CYS A 68 -12.19 -7.85 1.83
C CYS A 68 -11.50 -7.64 3.19
N PRO A 69 -11.91 -8.26 4.32
CA PRO A 69 -11.11 -8.22 5.54
C PRO A 69 -9.71 -8.79 5.34
N THR A 70 -8.77 -8.38 6.20
CA THR A 70 -7.47 -9.07 6.32
C THR A 70 -7.69 -10.54 6.65
N GLN A 71 -6.89 -11.43 6.05
CA GLN A 71 -7.01 -12.87 6.23
C GLN A 71 -5.67 -13.47 6.66
N ILE A 72 -5.64 -14.13 7.81
CA ILE A 72 -4.51 -14.96 8.25
C ILE A 72 -4.86 -16.43 8.06
N ARG A 73 -4.09 -17.13 7.23
CA ARG A 73 -4.25 -18.58 7.01
C ARG A 73 -3.01 -19.28 7.50
N THR A 74 -3.19 -20.21 8.44
CA THR A 74 -2.06 -20.89 9.06
C THR A 74 -2.28 -22.40 9.15
N HIS A 75 -1.18 -23.16 9.20
CA HIS A 75 -1.19 -24.60 9.46
C HIS A 75 -1.18 -24.94 10.96
N GLY A 76 -1.56 -24.01 11.83
CA GLY A 76 -1.56 -24.19 13.30
C GLY A 76 -0.20 -24.13 13.97
N GLN A 77 0.86 -23.81 13.22
CA GLN A 77 2.24 -23.71 13.70
C GLN A 77 3.07 -22.82 12.75
N PRO A 78 4.24 -22.32 13.17
CA PRO A 78 5.18 -21.65 12.28
C PRO A 78 5.59 -22.54 11.10
N THR A 79 5.67 -21.96 9.91
CA THR A 79 6.15 -22.63 8.68
C THR A 79 7.54 -22.15 8.27
N GLU A 80 8.21 -22.85 7.35
CA GLU A 80 9.50 -22.38 6.81
C GLU A 80 9.35 -20.98 6.18
N ARG A 81 8.23 -20.76 5.49
CA ARG A 81 7.95 -19.53 4.76
C ARG A 81 6.55 -19.01 5.04
N VAL A 82 6.46 -17.70 5.20
CA VAL A 82 5.22 -16.93 5.26
C VAL A 82 5.14 -16.03 4.04
N ILE A 83 3.98 -15.98 3.39
CA ILE A 83 3.72 -15.10 2.24
C ILE A 83 2.78 -13.99 2.68
N VAL A 84 3.22 -12.75 2.56
CA VAL A 84 2.42 -11.55 2.86
C VAL A 84 1.98 -10.92 1.54
N PHE A 85 0.67 -10.79 1.33
CA PHE A 85 0.09 -10.19 0.12
C PHE A 85 -0.40 -8.76 0.38
N PHE A 86 0.00 -7.84 -0.51
CA PHE A 86 -0.48 -6.46 -0.56
C PHE A 86 -1.17 -6.19 -1.90
N HIS A 87 -2.48 -5.92 -1.86
CA HIS A 87 -3.28 -5.66 -3.06
C HIS A 87 -3.03 -4.27 -3.66
N GLY A 88 -3.54 -4.05 -4.87
CA GLY A 88 -3.48 -2.75 -5.56
C GLY A 88 -4.42 -1.69 -4.98
N TYR A 89 -4.28 -0.45 -5.45
CA TYR A 89 -5.23 0.62 -5.16
C TYR A 89 -6.64 0.24 -5.63
N THR A 90 -7.69 0.66 -4.90
CA THR A 90 -9.12 0.46 -5.23
C THR A 90 -9.63 -0.99 -5.26
N THR A 91 -8.83 -1.97 -4.86
CA THR A 91 -9.24 -3.38 -4.70
C THR A 91 -9.11 -3.80 -3.23
N CYS A 92 -9.23 -5.09 -2.94
CA CYS A 92 -9.04 -5.66 -1.61
C CYS A 92 -8.27 -6.99 -1.62
N PRO A 93 -8.02 -7.63 -0.46
CA PRO A 93 -7.27 -8.89 -0.33
C PRO A 93 -7.71 -10.02 -1.26
N ALA A 94 -9.00 -10.04 -1.63
CA ALA A 94 -9.56 -11.02 -2.56
C ALA A 94 -8.81 -11.13 -3.90
N GLN A 95 -8.09 -10.07 -4.32
CA GLN A 95 -7.23 -10.07 -5.51
C GLN A 95 -6.24 -11.25 -5.55
N PHE A 96 -5.82 -11.76 -4.40
CA PHE A 96 -4.84 -12.84 -4.31
C PHE A 96 -5.42 -14.19 -3.89
N ASN A 97 -6.73 -14.34 -3.69
CA ASN A 97 -7.33 -15.54 -3.09
C ASN A 97 -6.87 -16.85 -3.74
N LEU A 98 -6.92 -16.94 -5.07
CA LEU A 98 -6.50 -18.15 -5.80
C LEU A 98 -5.02 -18.49 -5.57
N LEU A 99 -4.15 -17.47 -5.59
CA LEU A 99 -2.72 -17.68 -5.38
C LEU A 99 -2.41 -17.99 -3.89
N ALA A 100 -3.13 -17.36 -2.97
CA ALA A 100 -3.06 -17.61 -1.55
C ALA A 100 -3.50 -19.04 -1.21
N ASP A 101 -4.60 -19.53 -1.81
CA ASP A 101 -5.08 -20.91 -1.64
C ASP A 101 -4.04 -21.93 -2.13
N GLU A 102 -3.48 -21.70 -3.31
CA GLU A 102 -2.45 -22.57 -3.88
C GLU A 102 -1.21 -22.61 -2.97
N LEU A 103 -0.64 -21.45 -2.61
CA LEU A 103 0.56 -21.39 -1.78
C LEU A 103 0.35 -21.91 -0.36
N PHE A 104 -0.85 -21.76 0.19
CA PHE A 104 -1.23 -22.38 1.45
C PHE A 104 -1.25 -23.91 1.31
N ALA A 105 -1.79 -24.46 0.22
CA ALA A 105 -1.75 -25.90 -0.03
C ALA A 105 -0.31 -26.45 -0.18
N HIS A 106 0.65 -25.61 -0.56
CA HIS A 106 2.09 -25.93 -0.57
C HIS A 106 2.79 -25.80 0.80
N GLY A 107 2.05 -25.55 1.89
CA GLY A 107 2.58 -25.56 3.25
C GLY A 107 3.12 -24.22 3.75
N HIS A 108 2.73 -23.10 3.12
CA HIS A 108 3.09 -21.76 3.57
C HIS A 108 1.98 -21.13 4.40
N ASN A 109 2.32 -20.52 5.55
CA ASN A 109 1.39 -19.60 6.20
C ASN A 109 1.19 -18.35 5.32
N ILE A 110 -0.04 -17.86 5.22
CA ILE A 110 -0.39 -16.74 4.35
C ILE A 110 -0.99 -15.61 5.19
N LEU A 111 -0.60 -14.38 4.86
CA LEU A 111 -1.19 -13.17 5.39
C LEU A 111 -1.63 -12.28 4.22
N SER A 112 -2.93 -12.22 3.95
CA SER A 112 -3.49 -11.34 2.91
C SER A 112 -4.02 -10.07 3.56
N VAL A 113 -3.30 -8.96 3.38
CA VAL A 113 -3.50 -7.73 4.14
C VAL A 113 -4.48 -6.80 3.42
N ARG A 114 -5.52 -6.35 4.11
CA ARG A 114 -6.35 -5.24 3.65
C ARG A 114 -5.59 -3.94 3.85
N LEU A 115 -5.46 -3.15 2.80
CA LEU A 115 -4.88 -1.82 2.93
C LEU A 115 -5.87 -0.89 3.67
N PRO A 116 -5.38 0.10 4.44
CA PRO A 116 -6.22 1.09 5.10
C PRO A 116 -7.21 1.71 4.10
N ARG A 117 -8.44 1.96 4.55
CA ARG A 117 -9.46 2.65 3.74
C ARG A 117 -9.88 1.95 2.44
N HIS A 118 -9.69 0.63 2.37
CA HIS A 118 -10.12 -0.21 1.24
C HIS A 118 -11.13 -1.28 1.67
N GLY A 119 -11.84 -1.82 0.68
CA GLY A 119 -12.68 -3.01 0.87
C GLY A 119 -14.03 -2.74 1.53
N TYR A 120 -14.48 -1.47 1.55
CA TYR A 120 -15.81 -1.11 2.01
C TYR A 120 -16.89 -1.70 1.11
N GLN A 121 -18.04 -2.03 1.69
CA GLN A 121 -19.21 -2.51 0.95
C GLN A 121 -19.75 -1.43 0.01
N ASP A 122 -19.73 -0.16 0.46
CA ASP A 122 -19.96 0.97 -0.43
C ASP A 122 -18.69 1.26 -1.23
N ARG A 123 -18.73 0.91 -2.50
CA ARG A 123 -17.63 1.09 -3.45
C ARG A 123 -17.44 2.54 -3.88
N LEU A 124 -18.45 3.39 -3.66
CA LEU A 124 -18.45 4.80 -4.03
C LEU A 124 -18.03 5.71 -2.88
N THR A 125 -17.72 5.13 -1.72
CA THR A 125 -17.16 5.88 -0.60
C THR A 125 -15.93 6.67 -1.03
N ASP A 126 -15.83 7.88 -0.51
CA ASP A 126 -14.71 8.77 -0.76
C ASP A 126 -13.60 8.62 0.29
N ASP A 127 -13.71 7.67 1.24
CA ASP A 127 -12.77 7.56 2.35
C ASP A 127 -11.33 7.25 1.89
N LEU A 128 -11.18 6.59 0.74
CA LEU A 128 -9.87 6.32 0.14
C LEU A 128 -9.05 7.60 -0.11
N GLN A 129 -9.70 8.77 -0.24
CA GLN A 129 -9.02 10.06 -0.35
C GLN A 129 -8.22 10.42 0.92
N ASN A 130 -8.56 9.87 2.07
CA ASN A 130 -7.91 10.14 3.35
C ASN A 130 -6.69 9.25 3.58
N MET A 131 -6.39 8.31 2.67
CA MET A 131 -5.29 7.37 2.82
C MET A 131 -3.94 8.09 2.73
N THR A 132 -3.08 7.79 3.69
CA THR A 132 -1.74 8.37 3.80
C THR A 132 -0.65 7.34 3.52
N ALA A 133 0.55 7.82 3.16
CA ALA A 133 1.71 6.96 2.98
C ALA A 133 2.19 6.38 4.32
N GLU A 134 1.99 7.10 5.43
CA GLU A 134 2.23 6.65 6.79
C GLU A 134 1.34 5.47 7.17
N GLU A 135 0.02 5.53 6.94
CA GLU A 135 -0.90 4.41 7.21
C GLU A 135 -0.50 3.17 6.41
N LEU A 136 -0.08 3.34 5.15
CA LEU A 136 0.43 2.24 4.33
C LEU A 136 1.72 1.65 4.91
N ALA A 137 2.67 2.49 5.31
CA ALA A 137 3.94 2.06 5.88
C ALA A 137 3.76 1.36 7.25
N GLU A 138 2.87 1.89 8.10
CA GLU A 138 2.50 1.32 9.41
C GLU A 138 1.87 -0.07 9.20
N THR A 139 0.88 -0.18 8.31
CA THR A 139 0.24 -1.46 7.96
C THR A 139 1.21 -2.48 7.40
N ALA A 140 2.09 -2.06 6.47
CA ALA A 140 3.07 -2.95 5.86
C ALA A 140 4.10 -3.45 6.88
N THR A 141 4.52 -2.58 7.79
CA THR A 141 5.46 -2.90 8.87
C THR A 141 4.86 -3.88 9.86
N GLU A 142 3.63 -3.64 10.31
CA GLU A 142 2.92 -4.53 11.24
C GLU A 142 2.67 -5.90 10.58
N ALA A 143 2.32 -5.93 9.30
CA ALA A 143 2.12 -7.19 8.59
C ALA A 143 3.40 -8.05 8.53
N VAL A 144 4.56 -7.42 8.30
CA VAL A 144 5.84 -8.15 8.36
C VAL A 144 6.16 -8.57 9.80
N ASP A 145 5.88 -7.71 10.79
CA ASP A 145 6.10 -8.04 12.20
C ASP A 145 5.30 -9.28 12.64
N ILE A 146 4.02 -9.35 12.26
CA ILE A 146 3.17 -10.52 12.45
C ILE A 146 3.75 -11.73 11.70
N ALA A 147 4.11 -11.56 10.42
CA ALA A 147 4.64 -12.64 9.60
C ALA A 147 5.91 -13.28 10.18
N ARG A 148 6.76 -12.52 10.88
CA ARG A 148 7.96 -13.04 11.56
C ARG A 148 7.65 -14.05 12.67
N GLY A 149 6.49 -13.96 13.33
CA GLY A 149 6.05 -14.97 14.30
C GLY A 149 5.36 -16.17 13.65
N LEU A 150 4.87 -16.03 12.41
CA LEU A 150 4.20 -17.10 11.66
C LEU A 150 5.16 -18.02 10.89
N GLY A 151 6.46 -17.73 10.86
CA GLY A 151 7.42 -18.59 10.18
C GLY A 151 8.84 -18.04 10.15
N THR A 152 9.76 -18.82 9.59
CA THR A 152 11.20 -18.50 9.66
C THR A 152 11.68 -17.53 8.57
N SER A 153 11.04 -17.55 7.40
CA SER A 153 11.33 -16.65 6.28
C SER A 153 10.06 -15.93 5.80
N VAL A 154 10.18 -14.65 5.47
CA VAL A 154 9.08 -13.80 5.02
C VAL A 154 9.27 -13.42 3.56
N THR A 155 8.27 -13.75 2.74
CA THR A 155 8.17 -13.25 1.36
C THR A 155 7.03 -12.26 1.28
N VAL A 156 7.32 -11.05 0.82
CA VAL A 156 6.29 -10.04 0.55
C VAL A 156 5.96 -10.05 -0.94
N VAL A 157 4.67 -10.02 -1.27
CA VAL A 157 4.16 -10.02 -2.64
C VAL A 157 3.21 -8.86 -2.79
N GLY A 158 3.40 -8.04 -3.82
CA GLY A 158 2.62 -6.83 -4.01
C GLY A 158 2.28 -6.56 -5.46
N PHE A 159 1.04 -6.10 -5.71
CA PHE A 159 0.59 -5.64 -7.02
C PHE A 159 0.32 -4.13 -7.00
N SER A 160 0.75 -3.38 -8.03
CA SER A 160 0.49 -1.93 -8.15
C SER A 160 0.95 -1.16 -6.90
N THR A 161 0.06 -0.46 -6.19
CA THR A 161 0.36 0.17 -4.89
C THR A 161 0.97 -0.79 -3.89
N GLY A 162 0.43 -2.01 -3.77
CA GLY A 162 1.02 -3.06 -2.95
C GLY A 162 2.42 -3.47 -3.44
N GLY A 163 2.69 -3.39 -4.74
CA GLY A 163 4.03 -3.56 -5.31
C GLY A 163 5.01 -2.48 -4.85
N THR A 164 4.56 -1.23 -4.80
CA THR A 164 5.33 -0.12 -4.22
C THR A 164 5.60 -0.35 -2.73
N MET A 165 4.61 -0.84 -1.95
CA MET A 165 4.80 -1.20 -0.54
C MET A 165 5.82 -2.35 -0.37
N ALA A 166 5.71 -3.42 -1.15
CA ALA A 166 6.66 -4.54 -1.13
C ALA A 166 8.09 -4.08 -1.45
N SER A 167 8.23 -3.12 -2.36
CA SER A 167 9.52 -2.55 -2.75
C SER A 167 10.11 -1.64 -1.69
N TRP A 168 9.26 -0.90 -0.96
CA TRP A 168 9.67 -0.12 0.20
C TRP A 168 10.14 -1.03 1.33
N LEU A 169 9.35 -2.06 1.68
CA LEU A 169 9.74 -3.07 2.68
C LEU A 169 11.08 -3.74 2.33
N ALA A 170 11.28 -4.14 1.07
CA ALA A 170 12.53 -4.74 0.62
C ALA A 170 13.77 -3.83 0.82
N GLN A 171 13.57 -2.50 0.85
CA GLN A 171 14.64 -1.53 1.09
C GLN A 171 14.84 -1.20 2.56
N THR A 172 13.80 -1.30 3.38
CA THR A 172 13.81 -0.78 4.76
C THR A 172 13.77 -1.86 5.84
N ARG A 173 13.42 -3.10 5.48
CA ARG A 173 13.28 -4.23 6.39
C ARG A 173 14.26 -5.34 6.04
N ALA A 174 15.32 -5.48 6.82
CA ALA A 174 16.34 -6.51 6.63
C ALA A 174 15.84 -7.95 6.90
N ASP A 175 14.69 -8.07 7.56
CA ASP A 175 14.02 -9.31 7.92
C ASP A 175 12.93 -9.74 6.91
N VAL A 176 12.90 -9.10 5.74
CA VAL A 176 12.20 -9.56 4.54
C VAL A 176 13.17 -10.35 3.66
N ASP A 177 12.96 -11.66 3.54
CA ASP A 177 13.85 -12.56 2.79
C ASP A 177 13.68 -12.46 1.27
N LYS A 178 12.48 -12.13 0.81
CA LYS A 178 12.17 -12.03 -0.63
C LYS A 178 11.03 -11.04 -0.88
N ALA A 179 11.14 -10.28 -1.95
CA ALA A 179 10.06 -9.47 -2.47
C ALA A 179 9.68 -9.90 -3.90
N VAL A 180 8.39 -10.10 -4.14
CA VAL A 180 7.80 -10.30 -5.47
C VAL A 180 6.98 -9.06 -5.81
N ILE A 181 7.52 -8.26 -6.72
CA ILE A 181 7.02 -6.93 -7.04
C ILE A 181 6.35 -6.98 -8.40
N ILE A 182 5.02 -6.86 -8.44
CA ILE A 182 4.21 -7.01 -9.66
C ILE A 182 3.68 -5.64 -10.08
N SER A 183 4.14 -5.15 -11.23
CA SER A 183 3.70 -3.89 -11.84
C SER A 183 3.63 -2.70 -10.86
N PRO A 184 4.72 -2.35 -10.15
CA PRO A 184 4.71 -1.30 -9.14
C PRO A 184 4.48 0.09 -9.76
N PHE A 185 3.88 1.00 -9.01
CA PHE A 185 3.74 2.40 -9.43
C PHE A 185 4.84 3.25 -8.80
N TYR A 186 5.86 3.58 -9.60
CA TYR A 186 6.95 4.49 -9.21
C TYR A 186 6.84 5.88 -9.85
N GLY A 187 5.88 6.06 -10.75
CA GLY A 187 5.68 7.28 -11.51
C GLY A 187 5.01 7.00 -12.85
N LEU A 188 4.81 8.07 -13.62
CA LEU A 188 4.19 8.03 -14.93
C LEU A 188 5.27 7.93 -16.02
N GLU A 189 5.31 6.82 -16.75
CA GLU A 189 6.31 6.57 -17.81
C GLU A 189 6.34 7.66 -18.89
N MET A 190 5.21 8.30 -19.15
CA MET A 190 5.10 9.37 -20.14
C MET A 190 5.91 10.62 -19.80
N PHE A 191 6.44 10.74 -18.58
CA PHE A 191 7.29 11.85 -18.16
C PHE A 191 8.71 11.38 -17.82
N PRO A 192 9.75 12.19 -18.10
CA PRO A 192 11.11 11.88 -17.67
C PRO A 192 11.19 11.69 -16.16
N GLY A 193 11.91 10.67 -15.65
CA GLY A 193 11.91 10.36 -14.22
C GLY A 193 12.32 11.51 -13.28
N TRP A 194 13.08 12.50 -13.77
CA TRP A 194 13.42 13.71 -13.00
C TRP A 194 12.18 14.59 -12.69
N THR A 195 11.07 14.45 -13.42
CA THR A 195 9.84 15.19 -13.13
C THR A 195 9.01 14.55 -12.03
N SER A 196 9.25 13.28 -11.67
CA SER A 196 8.45 12.55 -10.68
C SER A 196 8.42 13.27 -9.33
N ARG A 197 9.56 13.83 -8.89
CA ARG A 197 9.63 14.56 -7.62
C ARG A 197 8.84 15.87 -7.65
N PRO A 198 9.03 16.79 -8.61
CA PRO A 198 8.19 17.97 -8.73
C PRO A 198 6.69 17.67 -8.83
N VAL A 199 6.31 16.64 -9.60
CA VAL A 199 4.91 16.21 -9.72
C VAL A 199 4.38 15.74 -8.38
N ALA A 200 5.13 14.87 -7.67
CA ALA A 200 4.75 14.39 -6.34
C ALA A 200 4.62 15.54 -5.32
N THR A 201 5.58 16.46 -5.28
CA THR A 201 5.51 17.66 -4.43
C THR A 201 4.25 18.47 -4.72
N LEU A 202 3.94 18.72 -6.00
CA LEU A 202 2.76 19.46 -6.39
C LEU A 202 1.48 18.72 -5.96
N THR A 203 1.37 17.43 -6.24
CA THR A 203 0.17 16.64 -5.91
C THR A 203 -0.07 16.56 -4.40
N LEU A 204 0.97 16.55 -3.57
CA LEU A 204 0.83 16.58 -2.10
C LEU A 204 0.33 17.93 -1.56
N THR A 205 0.39 19.00 -2.35
CA THR A 205 -0.12 20.34 -1.96
C THR A 205 -1.51 20.64 -2.48
N LEU A 206 -2.00 19.85 -3.44
CA LEU A 206 -3.32 20.00 -4.01
C LEU A 206 -4.34 19.23 -3.16
N PRO A 207 -5.59 19.70 -3.06
CA PRO A 207 -6.65 18.90 -2.46
C PRO A 207 -6.86 17.61 -3.25
N ASN A 208 -7.22 16.55 -2.54
CA ASN A 208 -7.66 15.31 -3.19
C ASN A 208 -8.92 15.58 -4.01
N TRP A 209 -9.05 14.86 -5.11
CA TRP A 209 -10.16 14.97 -6.04
C TRP A 209 -10.52 13.60 -6.58
N TYR A 210 -11.82 13.39 -6.79
CA TYR A 210 -12.34 12.16 -7.37
C TYR A 210 -12.62 12.38 -8.86
N MET A 211 -12.21 11.43 -9.69
CA MET A 211 -12.46 11.47 -11.12
C MET A 211 -12.84 10.08 -11.63
N TRP A 212 -13.96 10.02 -12.33
CA TRP A 212 -14.38 8.84 -13.05
C TRP A 212 -13.49 8.62 -14.27
N TRP A 213 -12.80 7.47 -14.33
CA TRP A 213 -11.99 7.11 -15.49
C TRP A 213 -12.85 6.70 -16.69
N ASN A 214 -14.08 6.22 -16.44
CA ASN A 214 -15.05 5.84 -17.46
C ASN A 214 -16.44 6.40 -17.15
N THR A 215 -16.72 7.58 -17.68
CA THR A 215 -18.00 8.28 -17.52
C THR A 215 -19.19 7.57 -18.17
N ALA A 216 -18.97 6.52 -18.97
CA ALA A 216 -20.04 5.79 -19.64
C ALA A 216 -20.68 4.70 -18.78
N VAL A 217 -20.02 4.28 -17.70
CA VAL A 217 -20.44 3.12 -16.89
C VAL A 217 -20.59 3.47 -15.40
N GLU A 218 -20.07 4.63 -14.96
CA GLU A 218 -20.14 5.18 -13.59
C GLU A 218 -20.22 4.08 -12.50
N ASP A 219 -21.33 4.03 -11.76
CA ASP A 219 -21.61 3.11 -10.66
C ASP A 219 -22.15 1.74 -11.09
N ASN A 220 -22.38 1.54 -12.39
CA ASN A 220 -23.08 0.39 -12.95
C ASN A 220 -22.17 -0.60 -13.69
N ASP A 221 -20.84 -0.55 -13.50
CA ASP A 221 -19.94 -1.52 -14.14
C ASP A 221 -20.01 -2.90 -13.45
N PRO A 222 -20.60 -3.93 -14.10
CA PRO A 222 -20.75 -5.25 -13.50
C PRO A 222 -19.41 -5.99 -13.35
N ASN A 223 -18.33 -5.50 -13.96
CA ASN A 223 -17.00 -6.11 -13.90
C ASN A 223 -16.08 -5.43 -12.88
N SER A 224 -16.54 -4.38 -12.20
CA SER A 224 -15.67 -3.69 -11.26
C SER A 224 -15.39 -4.61 -10.05
N PRO A 225 -14.13 -4.81 -9.66
CA PRO A 225 -13.74 -5.71 -8.58
C PRO A 225 -14.36 -5.31 -7.23
N PRO A 226 -14.59 -6.26 -6.30
CA PRO A 226 -15.28 -6.03 -5.04
C PRO A 226 -14.62 -5.00 -4.13
#